data_AF-A0A919MRZ7-F1
#
_entry.id   AF-A0A919MRZ7-F1
#
_cell.length_a   1.000
_cell.length_b   1.000
_cell.length_c   1.000
_cell.angle_alpha   90.00
_cell.angle_beta   90.00
_cell.angle_gamma   90.00
#
_symmetry.space_group_name_H-M   'P 1'
#
loop_
_entity.id
_entity.type
_entity.pdbx_description
1 polymer ?
#
loop_
_entity_poly.entity_id
_entity_poly.type
_entity_poly.pdbx_seq_one_letter_code
_entity_poly.pdbx_strand_id
1 'polypeptide(L)'
;MSTLRRRYRDRLLGVRPAAERAPASLWQRYWMSLLGFRRPPPAGVAEPAPVNPLTRPSAHGNRLRLPRFDRSGVRLAASTEADRAVDEWRAGGREITVRQSGPGEIEFLVRVEHAVPAGTVLPVEVATERDDLRYFLVFVPDAGGGAVAALRLGTTAAWFDVTVDEPADVATVDPHDAAVARSVRATPDPAMTGWWQILADRPAHDPLGQVIRDAAR
;
A
#
# COMPACT_ATOMS: atom_id res chain seq x y z
N MET A 1 -7.24 -2.45 -55.33
CA MET A 1 -8.16 -1.47 -54.69
C MET A 1 -7.45 -0.91 -53.46
N SER A 2 -7.07 0.37 -53.48
CA SER A 2 -6.04 0.94 -52.61
C SER A 2 -6.55 1.37 -51.22
N THR A 3 -5.80 0.98 -50.19
CA THR A 3 -5.95 1.34 -48.76
C THR A 3 -5.68 2.82 -48.47
N LEU A 4 -5.22 3.57 -49.46
CA LEU A 4 -4.89 5.00 -49.36
C LEU A 4 -6.11 5.92 -49.25
N ARG A 5 -7.28 5.51 -49.78
CA ARG A 5 -8.49 6.35 -49.71
C ARG A 5 -9.17 6.37 -48.34
N ARG A 6 -8.89 5.42 -47.45
CA ARG A 6 -9.49 5.38 -46.09
C ARG A 6 -8.83 6.38 -45.14
N ARG A 7 -7.49 6.45 -45.17
CA ARG A 7 -6.71 7.32 -44.25
C ARG A 7 -6.93 8.81 -44.44
N TYR A 8 -7.34 9.25 -45.63
CA TYR A 8 -7.61 10.66 -45.88
C TYR A 8 -9.00 11.09 -45.39
N ARG A 9 -9.96 10.16 -45.32
CA ARG A 9 -11.32 10.45 -44.86
C ARG A 9 -11.40 10.59 -43.33
N ASP A 10 -10.64 9.80 -42.59
CA ASP A 10 -10.64 9.83 -41.12
C ASP A 10 -9.98 11.10 -40.56
N ARG A 11 -9.06 11.73 -41.31
CA ARG A 11 -8.38 12.98 -40.92
C ARG A 11 -9.27 14.23 -41.06
N LEU A 12 -10.29 14.17 -41.90
CA LEU A 12 -11.24 15.28 -42.14
C LEU A 12 -12.41 15.30 -41.14
N LEU A 13 -12.66 14.19 -40.43
CA LEU A 13 -13.80 14.05 -39.52
C LEU A 13 -13.47 14.29 -38.03
N GLY A 14 -12.25 14.74 -37.72
CA GLY A 14 -11.87 15.03 -36.33
C GLY A 14 -11.92 13.82 -35.37
N VAL A 15 -11.94 12.60 -35.92
CA VAL A 15 -11.89 11.37 -35.11
C VAL A 15 -10.47 11.23 -34.59
N ARG A 16 -10.24 11.67 -33.34
CA ARG A 16 -9.01 11.37 -32.61
C ARG A 16 -8.87 9.84 -32.57
N PRO A 17 -7.71 9.27 -32.95
CA PRO A 17 -7.46 7.86 -32.69
C PRO A 17 -7.59 7.65 -31.18
N ALA A 18 -8.27 6.57 -30.78
CA ALA A 18 -8.36 6.14 -29.40
C ALA A 18 -6.95 6.18 -28.81
N ALA A 19 -6.77 6.92 -27.72
CA ALA A 19 -5.49 7.06 -27.05
C ALA A 19 -4.89 5.66 -26.86
N GLU A 20 -3.80 5.37 -27.57
CA GLU A 20 -2.95 4.23 -27.28
C GLU A 20 -2.54 4.40 -25.82
N ARG A 21 -3.16 3.60 -24.94
CA ARG A 21 -2.81 3.58 -23.52
C ARG A 21 -1.33 3.27 -23.44
N ALA A 22 -0.55 4.23 -22.94
CA ALA A 22 0.86 4.04 -22.69
C ALA A 22 1.07 2.74 -21.90
N PRO A 23 2.09 1.93 -22.23
CA PRO A 23 2.32 0.68 -21.53
C PRO A 23 2.51 0.96 -20.04
N ALA A 24 1.79 0.21 -19.21
CA ALA A 24 1.82 0.35 -17.76
C ALA A 24 3.27 0.33 -17.26
N SER A 25 3.66 1.38 -16.51
CA SER A 25 5.00 1.51 -15.94
C SER A 25 5.31 0.34 -15.00
N LEU A 26 6.59 0.01 -14.78
CA LEU A 26 6.99 -1.08 -13.88
C LEU A 26 6.37 -0.93 -12.47
N TRP A 27 6.25 0.31 -12.01
CA TRP A 27 5.48 0.73 -10.83
C TRP A 27 4.03 0.23 -10.85
N GLN A 28 3.30 0.53 -11.93
CA GLN A 28 1.91 0.15 -12.07
C GLN A 28 1.72 -1.38 -12.09
N ARG A 29 2.66 -2.12 -12.68
CA ARG A 29 2.62 -3.59 -12.70
C ARG A 29 2.85 -4.18 -11.33
N TYR A 30 3.77 -3.61 -10.56
CA TYR A 30 3.99 -3.98 -9.17
C TYR A 30 2.70 -3.85 -8.36
N TRP A 31 2.07 -2.67 -8.34
CA TRP A 31 0.82 -2.47 -7.58
C TRP A 31 -0.37 -3.26 -8.08
N MET A 32 -0.54 -3.41 -9.39
CA MET A 32 -1.63 -4.25 -9.90
C MET A 32 -1.45 -5.73 -9.52
N SER A 33 -0.21 -6.21 -9.40
CA SER A 33 0.08 -7.54 -8.85
C SER A 33 -0.05 -7.60 -7.33
N LEU A 34 0.16 -6.47 -6.64
CA LEU A 34 -0.03 -6.41 -5.19
C LEU A 34 -1.51 -6.45 -4.80
N LEU A 35 -2.33 -5.68 -5.50
CA LEU A 35 -3.74 -5.41 -5.21
C LEU A 35 -4.71 -6.39 -5.90
N GLY A 36 -4.22 -7.55 -6.33
CA GLY A 36 -5.09 -8.67 -6.69
C GLY A 36 -6.15 -8.39 -7.77
N PHE A 37 -5.86 -7.59 -8.81
CA PHE A 37 -6.78 -7.45 -9.95
C PHE A 37 -6.94 -8.79 -10.72
N ARG A 38 -7.77 -9.70 -10.21
CA ARG A 38 -8.33 -10.90 -10.85
C ARG A 38 -9.82 -11.02 -10.46
N ARG A 39 -10.59 -11.63 -11.38
CA ARG A 39 -12.07 -11.76 -11.42
C ARG A 39 -12.73 -12.18 -10.09
N PRO A 40 -14.02 -11.83 -9.88
CA PRO A 40 -14.76 -12.24 -8.68
C PRO A 40 -14.81 -13.77 -8.55
N PRO A 41 -14.84 -14.30 -7.32
CA PRO A 41 -14.83 -15.75 -7.10
C PRO A 41 -16.15 -16.39 -7.54
N PRO A 42 -16.15 -17.67 -7.98
CA PRO A 42 -17.37 -18.43 -8.19
C PRO A 42 -18.08 -18.68 -6.86
N ALA A 43 -19.38 -18.47 -6.83
CA ALA A 43 -20.22 -18.64 -5.65
C ALA A 43 -20.24 -20.09 -5.18
N GLY A 44 -20.08 -20.32 -3.87
CA GLY A 44 -20.54 -21.55 -3.21
C GLY A 44 -19.51 -22.32 -2.40
N VAL A 45 -18.91 -21.70 -1.38
CA VAL A 45 -18.30 -22.45 -0.27
C VAL A 45 -18.80 -21.87 1.05
N ALA A 46 -19.51 -22.68 1.83
CA ALA A 46 -19.93 -22.34 3.18
C ALA A 46 -18.86 -22.80 4.17
N GLU A 47 -18.46 -21.91 5.09
CA GLU A 47 -17.44 -22.14 6.12
C GLU A 47 -18.05 -22.61 7.46
N PRO A 48 -17.33 -23.43 8.25
CA PRO A 48 -17.61 -23.61 9.67
C PRO A 48 -16.92 -22.51 10.52
N ALA A 49 -17.63 -21.96 11.52
CA ALA A 49 -17.09 -21.12 12.61
C ALA A 49 -16.59 -22.01 13.79
N PRO A 50 -15.68 -21.60 14.72
CA PRO A 50 -15.54 -20.30 15.45
C PRO A 50 -14.06 -19.83 15.62
N VAL A 51 -13.62 -18.67 16.14
CA VAL A 51 -13.90 -17.79 17.30
C VAL A 51 -13.50 -16.35 16.89
N ASN A 52 -14.27 -15.32 17.24
CA ASN A 52 -14.22 -14.00 16.59
C ASN A 52 -13.37 -12.94 17.35
N PRO A 53 -12.17 -12.57 16.87
CA PRO A 53 -11.57 -11.27 17.12
C PRO A 53 -11.94 -10.33 15.94
N LEU A 54 -12.99 -9.52 16.11
CA LEU A 54 -13.44 -8.44 15.20
C LEU A 54 -13.15 -8.68 13.70
N THR A 55 -14.08 -9.30 12.96
CA THR A 55 -13.95 -9.49 11.49
C THR A 55 -14.00 -8.20 10.67
N ARG A 56 -14.18 -7.02 11.29
CA ARG A 56 -14.28 -5.73 10.60
C ARG A 56 -13.39 -4.69 11.30
N PRO A 57 -12.78 -3.77 10.55
CA PRO A 57 -12.09 -2.63 11.13
C PRO A 57 -13.03 -1.84 12.05
N SER A 58 -12.48 -1.34 13.15
CA SER A 58 -13.18 -0.48 14.10
C SER A 58 -12.54 0.89 14.11
N ALA A 59 -13.37 1.93 14.06
CA ALA A 59 -12.92 3.31 14.13
C ALA A 59 -13.17 3.86 15.53
N HIS A 60 -12.15 4.44 16.14
CA HIS A 60 -12.23 5.19 17.39
C HIS A 60 -11.80 6.63 17.11
N GLY A 61 -12.78 7.49 16.82
CA GLY A 61 -12.49 8.78 16.21
C GLY A 61 -11.92 8.58 14.80
N ASN A 62 -10.78 9.20 14.53
CA ASN A 62 -10.09 9.09 13.24
C ASN A 62 -9.03 7.97 13.20
N ARG A 63 -8.84 7.29 14.33
CA ARG A 63 -7.95 6.15 14.48
C ARG A 63 -8.67 4.88 14.06
N LEU A 64 -8.05 4.11 13.17
CA LEU A 64 -8.62 2.89 12.61
C LEU A 64 -7.86 1.67 13.11
N ARG A 65 -8.51 0.84 13.92
CA ARG A 65 -7.97 -0.46 14.34
C ARG A 65 -8.45 -1.56 13.40
N LEU A 66 -7.50 -2.29 12.84
CA LEU A 66 -7.80 -3.41 11.95
C LEU A 66 -8.09 -4.69 12.75
N PRO A 67 -8.80 -5.65 12.14
CA PRO A 67 -8.85 -7.01 12.64
C PRO A 67 -7.44 -7.56 12.88
N ARG A 68 -7.31 -8.42 13.89
CA ARG A 68 -6.05 -9.13 14.12
C ARG A 68 -5.72 -9.98 12.91
N PHE A 69 -4.53 -9.82 12.37
CA PHE A 69 -4.03 -10.74 11.36
C PHE A 69 -3.37 -11.93 12.07
N ASP A 70 -3.89 -13.13 11.84
CA ASP A 70 -3.37 -14.38 12.40
C ASP A 70 -2.88 -15.30 11.28
N ARG A 71 -1.59 -15.60 11.26
CA ARG A 71 -0.99 -16.48 10.24
C ARG A 71 -1.55 -17.89 10.24
N SER A 72 -2.03 -18.37 11.38
CA SER A 72 -2.61 -19.70 11.55
C SER A 72 -4.07 -19.76 11.09
N GLY A 73 -4.79 -18.64 11.15
CA GLY A 73 -6.17 -18.50 10.69
C GLY A 73 -6.34 -18.45 9.18
N VAL A 74 -5.30 -18.08 8.42
CA VAL A 74 -5.36 -17.92 6.96
C VAL A 74 -5.02 -19.20 6.18
N ARG A 75 -5.37 -20.38 6.73
CA ARG A 75 -5.09 -21.67 6.06
C ARG A 75 -6.08 -21.97 4.91
N LEU A 76 -5.63 -21.71 3.69
CA LEU A 76 -5.91 -22.44 2.44
C LEU A 76 -7.39 -22.68 2.08
N ALA A 77 -8.02 -21.69 1.43
CA ALA A 77 -8.99 -22.03 0.39
C ALA A 77 -8.19 -22.61 -0.80
N ALA A 78 -8.48 -23.87 -1.14
CA ALA A 78 -7.69 -24.70 -2.05
C ALA A 78 -7.42 -24.06 -3.42
N SER A 79 -6.14 -23.77 -3.70
CA SER A 79 -5.65 -23.37 -5.01
C SER A 79 -4.19 -23.82 -5.16
N THR A 80 -3.85 -24.32 -6.35
CA THR A 80 -2.52 -24.83 -6.71
C THR A 80 -1.56 -23.73 -7.20
N GLU A 81 -1.91 -22.46 -7.04
CA GLU A 81 -0.96 -21.34 -7.13
C GLU A 81 -0.51 -20.94 -5.71
N ALA A 82 0.68 -20.34 -5.56
CA ALA A 82 1.21 -19.94 -4.25
C ALA A 82 0.40 -18.75 -3.69
N ASP A 83 -0.82 -19.03 -3.23
CA ASP A 83 -1.73 -18.06 -2.63
C ASP A 83 -1.23 -17.74 -1.23
N ARG A 84 -0.47 -16.65 -1.17
CA ARG A 84 0.02 -16.07 0.08
C ARG A 84 -1.18 -15.49 0.82
N ALA A 85 -1.25 -15.65 2.13
CA ALA A 85 -2.31 -15.08 2.97
C ALA A 85 -2.56 -13.60 2.61
N VAL A 86 -3.79 -13.23 2.26
CA VAL A 86 -4.22 -11.85 1.97
C VAL A 86 -5.50 -11.56 2.74
N ASP A 87 -5.51 -10.47 3.50
CA ASP A 87 -6.71 -9.86 4.05
C ASP A 87 -6.89 -8.44 3.51
N GLU A 88 -8.14 -8.08 3.23
CA GLU A 88 -8.49 -6.79 2.66
C GLU A 88 -9.63 -6.13 3.43
N TRP A 89 -9.49 -4.84 3.69
CA TRP A 89 -10.48 -4.05 4.40
C TRP A 89 -10.68 -2.69 3.75
N ARG A 90 -11.90 -2.16 3.89
CA ARG A 90 -12.21 -0.77 3.52
C ARG A 90 -12.78 -0.03 4.73
N ALA A 91 -12.10 1.03 5.17
CA ALA A 91 -12.55 1.86 6.27
C ALA A 91 -11.88 3.24 6.26
N GLY A 92 -12.61 4.26 6.74
CA GLY A 92 -12.09 5.63 6.81
C GLY A 92 -11.66 6.22 5.45
N GLY A 93 -12.29 5.81 4.35
CA GLY A 93 -11.90 6.22 2.99
C GLY A 93 -10.61 5.57 2.47
N ARG A 94 -10.14 4.50 3.14
CA ARG A 94 -8.92 3.76 2.80
C ARG A 94 -9.25 2.33 2.45
N GLU A 95 -8.59 1.81 1.43
CA GLU A 95 -8.51 0.39 1.11
C GLU A 95 -7.18 -0.13 1.66
N ILE A 96 -7.25 -1.13 2.53
CA ILE A 96 -6.11 -1.64 3.28
C ILE A 96 -5.95 -3.11 2.96
N THR A 97 -4.76 -3.49 2.53
CA THR A 97 -4.42 -4.87 2.19
C THR A 97 -3.24 -5.31 3.04
N VAL A 98 -3.37 -6.47 3.66
CA VAL A 98 -2.31 -7.12 4.41
C VAL A 98 -2.05 -8.47 3.82
N ARG A 99 -0.80 -8.75 3.50
CA ARG A 99 -0.46 -10.00 2.86
C ARG A 99 0.91 -10.52 3.22
N GLN A 100 1.08 -11.82 3.14
CA GLN A 100 2.40 -12.41 3.24
C GLN A 100 3.19 -12.18 1.93
N SER A 101 4.38 -11.59 2.02
CA SER A 101 5.24 -11.33 0.84
C SER A 101 6.42 -12.31 0.74
N GLY A 102 6.68 -13.08 1.79
CA GLY A 102 7.74 -14.07 1.85
C GLY A 102 7.76 -14.83 3.18
N PRO A 103 8.71 -15.75 3.37
CA PRO A 103 8.94 -16.38 4.67
C PRO A 103 9.30 -15.31 5.71
N GLY A 104 8.41 -15.07 6.68
CA GLY A 104 8.63 -14.05 7.71
C GLY A 104 8.45 -12.60 7.26
N GLU A 105 7.87 -12.35 6.09
CA GLU A 105 7.60 -10.99 5.61
C GLU A 105 6.11 -10.76 5.38
N ILE A 106 5.63 -9.61 5.86
CA ILE A 106 4.28 -9.12 5.62
C ILE A 106 4.37 -7.79 4.88
N GLU A 107 3.59 -7.65 3.82
CA GLU A 107 3.32 -6.37 3.18
C GLU A 107 1.99 -5.81 3.69
N PHE A 108 2.03 -4.56 4.13
CA PHE A 108 0.90 -3.75 4.55
C PHE A 108 0.75 -2.61 3.55
N LEU A 109 -0.41 -2.50 2.92
CA LEU A 109 -0.69 -1.57 1.83
C LEU A 109 -1.90 -0.72 2.20
N VAL A 110 -1.82 0.58 1.96
CA VAL A 110 -2.94 1.51 2.15
C VAL A 110 -3.15 2.29 0.88
N ARG A 111 -4.34 2.22 0.31
CA ARG A 111 -4.76 2.97 -0.86
C ARG A 111 -5.88 3.93 -0.51
N VAL A 112 -5.83 5.10 -1.12
CA VAL A 112 -6.88 6.13 -1.06
C VAL A 112 -7.24 6.55 -2.46
N GLU A 113 -8.52 6.87 -2.68
CA GLU A 113 -9.04 7.26 -4.00
C GLU A 113 -8.70 8.70 -4.40
N HIS A 114 -8.17 9.50 -3.48
CA HIS A 114 -7.78 10.89 -3.71
C HIS A 114 -6.26 11.05 -3.70
N ALA A 115 -5.79 12.09 -4.39
CA ALA A 115 -4.40 12.50 -4.32
C ALA A 115 -4.06 12.96 -2.90
N VAL A 116 -2.91 12.51 -2.40
CA VAL A 116 -2.39 12.95 -1.10
C VAL A 116 -1.28 13.97 -1.34
N PRO A 117 -1.26 15.12 -0.62
CA PRO A 117 -0.19 16.10 -0.75
C PRO A 117 1.18 15.48 -0.47
N ALA A 118 2.19 15.89 -1.24
CA ALA A 118 3.58 15.58 -0.94
C ALA A 118 3.92 16.06 0.49
N GLY A 119 4.78 15.32 1.19
CA GLY A 119 5.07 15.60 2.60
C GLY A 119 4.03 15.09 3.58
N THR A 120 2.98 14.39 3.14
CA THR A 120 2.05 13.71 4.07
C THR A 120 2.55 12.30 4.38
N VAL A 121 2.55 11.95 5.66
CA VAL A 121 2.81 10.58 6.15
C VAL A 121 1.60 10.03 6.87
N LEU A 122 1.46 8.71 6.89
CA LEU A 122 0.42 8.01 7.62
C LEU A 122 1.05 7.23 8.79
N PRO A 123 0.88 7.68 10.04
CA PRO A 123 1.35 6.94 11.19
C PRO A 123 0.58 5.62 11.34
N VAL A 124 1.34 4.56 11.61
CA VAL A 124 0.81 3.21 11.83
C VAL A 124 1.50 2.58 13.02
N GLU A 125 0.73 2.05 13.95
CA GLU A 125 1.21 1.23 15.07
C GLU A 125 0.99 -0.25 14.74
N VAL A 126 2.04 -1.04 14.93
CA VAL A 126 2.03 -2.48 14.71
C VAL A 126 2.41 -3.16 16.02
N ALA A 127 1.41 -3.76 16.67
CA ALA A 127 1.61 -4.54 17.87
C ALA A 127 1.74 -6.02 17.51
N THR A 128 2.77 -6.66 18.05
CA THR A 128 3.04 -8.09 17.93
C THR A 128 3.11 -8.73 19.32
N GLU A 129 3.43 -10.02 19.39
CA GLU A 129 3.66 -10.71 20.67
C GLU A 129 4.82 -10.14 21.49
N ARG A 130 5.80 -9.51 20.82
CA ARG A 130 7.07 -9.11 21.44
C ARG A 130 7.20 -7.61 21.56
N ASP A 131 6.73 -6.91 20.55
CA ASP A 131 7.02 -5.49 20.35
C ASP A 131 5.77 -4.75 19.90
N ASP A 132 5.68 -3.48 20.31
CA ASP A 132 4.78 -2.48 19.74
C ASP A 132 5.64 -1.43 19.04
N LEU A 133 5.52 -1.38 17.71
CA LEU A 133 6.38 -0.56 16.86
C LEU A 133 5.55 0.41 16.03
N ARG A 134 5.97 1.67 16.08
CA ARG A 134 5.41 2.73 15.24
C ARG A 134 6.16 2.87 13.92
N TYR A 135 5.42 3.17 12.87
CA TYR A 135 5.88 3.43 11.53
C TYR A 135 5.17 4.64 10.92
N PHE A 136 5.73 5.16 9.83
CA PHE A 136 5.21 6.22 8.98
C PHE A 136 5.19 5.70 7.55
N LEU A 137 4.00 5.54 7.00
CA LEU A 137 3.81 5.21 5.59
C LEU A 137 3.87 6.49 4.76
N VAL A 138 4.59 6.46 3.64
CA VAL A 138 4.61 7.57 2.69
C VAL A 138 3.76 7.24 1.49
N PHE A 139 2.90 8.18 1.11
CA PHE A 139 2.05 8.06 -0.07
C PHE A 139 2.81 8.39 -1.34
N VAL A 140 2.47 7.64 -2.38
CA VAL A 140 2.98 7.80 -3.74
C VAL A 140 1.79 7.78 -4.69
N PRO A 141 1.81 8.61 -5.76
CA PRO A 141 0.67 8.73 -6.66
C PRO A 141 0.27 7.39 -7.31
N ASP A 142 -1.03 7.13 -7.31
CA ASP A 142 -1.63 6.02 -8.06
C ASP A 142 -2.10 6.50 -9.43
N ALA A 143 -2.02 5.63 -10.44
CA ALA A 143 -2.43 5.95 -11.80
C ALA A 143 -3.93 6.28 -11.92
N GLY A 144 -4.74 5.83 -10.95
CA GLY A 144 -6.16 6.16 -10.85
C GLY A 144 -6.46 7.58 -10.32
N GLY A 145 -5.45 8.40 -10.07
CA GLY A 145 -5.59 9.72 -9.44
C GLY A 145 -5.66 9.68 -7.91
N GLY A 146 -5.56 8.49 -7.33
CA GLY A 146 -5.44 8.25 -5.90
C GLY A 146 -3.99 8.28 -5.42
N ALA A 147 -3.77 7.70 -4.23
CA ALA A 147 -2.43 7.47 -3.70
C ALA A 147 -2.36 6.12 -3.00
N VAL A 148 -1.16 5.55 -2.96
CA VAL A 148 -0.89 4.29 -2.27
C VAL A 148 0.32 4.45 -1.37
N ALA A 149 0.34 3.78 -0.23
CA ALA A 149 1.49 3.66 0.64
C ALA A 149 1.73 2.18 0.99
N ALA A 150 3.00 1.79 1.18
CA ALA A 150 3.39 0.44 1.54
C ALA A 150 4.34 0.42 2.73
N LEU A 151 4.28 -0.68 3.47
CA LEU A 151 5.22 -1.06 4.50
C LEU A 151 5.48 -2.57 4.41
N ARG A 152 6.74 -3.00 4.49
CA ARG A 152 7.15 -4.40 4.57
C ARG A 152 7.74 -4.67 5.94
N LEU A 153 7.07 -5.53 6.68
CA LEU A 153 7.41 -5.92 8.04
C LEU A 153 8.14 -7.27 8.01
N GLY A 154 9.39 -7.27 8.45
CA GLY A 154 10.12 -8.51 8.76
C GLY A 154 9.72 -9.01 10.15
N THR A 155 8.79 -9.97 10.21
CA THR A 155 8.32 -10.53 11.49
C THR A 155 8.01 -12.02 11.37
N THR A 156 8.35 -12.79 12.39
CA THR A 156 7.96 -14.20 12.53
C THR A 156 6.77 -14.40 13.47
N ALA A 157 6.22 -13.32 14.03
CA ALA A 157 5.10 -13.38 14.97
C ALA A 157 3.91 -14.14 14.37
N ALA A 158 3.21 -14.91 15.22
CA ALA A 158 2.04 -15.66 14.80
C ALA A 158 0.86 -14.73 14.46
N TRP A 159 0.76 -13.60 15.15
CA TRP A 159 -0.23 -12.57 14.91
C TRP A 159 0.36 -11.17 15.02
N PHE A 160 -0.37 -10.19 14.48
CA PHE A 160 -0.14 -8.77 14.74
C PHE A 160 -1.45 -7.98 14.65
N ASP A 161 -1.54 -6.92 15.44
CA ASP A 161 -2.60 -5.93 15.40
C ASP A 161 -2.05 -4.66 14.73
N VAL A 162 -2.83 -4.08 13.82
CA VAL A 162 -2.45 -2.82 13.16
C VAL A 162 -3.45 -1.74 13.53
N THR A 163 -2.92 -0.58 13.89
CA THR A 163 -3.71 0.63 14.05
C THR A 163 -3.18 1.73 13.15
N VAL A 164 -4.06 2.34 12.37
CA VAL A 164 -3.77 3.39 11.41
C VAL A 164 -4.32 4.70 11.94
N ASP A 165 -3.47 5.71 12.07
CA ASP A 165 -3.86 7.02 12.59
C ASP A 165 -4.27 7.99 11.47
N GLU A 166 -4.46 9.26 11.82
CA GLU A 166 -4.66 10.35 10.87
C GLU A 166 -3.39 10.66 10.08
N PRO A 167 -3.52 11.08 8.80
CA PRO A 167 -2.38 11.58 8.06
C PRO A 167 -1.79 12.80 8.77
N ALA A 168 -0.47 12.85 8.88
CA ALA A 168 0.26 13.94 9.48
C ALA A 168 1.20 14.58 8.45
N ASP A 169 1.47 15.87 8.62
CA ASP A 169 2.53 16.53 7.87
C ASP A 169 3.89 16.04 8.38
N VAL A 170 4.76 15.60 7.47
CA VAL A 170 6.12 15.16 7.77
C VAL A 170 6.95 16.25 8.46
N ALA A 171 6.62 17.53 8.24
CA ALA A 171 7.24 18.65 8.95
C ALA A 171 6.99 18.62 10.47
N THR A 172 5.96 17.92 10.92
CA THR A 172 5.63 17.77 12.36
C THR A 172 6.26 16.53 13.00
N VAL A 173 6.90 15.66 12.20
CA VAL A 173 7.56 14.45 12.69
C VAL A 173 8.88 14.82 13.34
N ASP A 174 9.09 14.36 14.57
CA ASP A 174 10.37 14.52 15.27
C ASP A 174 11.47 13.76 14.49
N PRO A 175 12.51 14.44 13.98
CA PRO A 175 13.61 13.79 13.27
C PRO A 175 14.38 12.77 14.13
N HIS A 176 14.28 12.87 15.46
CA HIS A 176 14.90 11.93 16.39
C HIS A 176 14.01 10.73 16.73
N ASP A 177 12.78 10.68 16.22
CA ASP A 177 11.91 9.52 16.38
C ASP A 177 12.48 8.32 15.61
N ALA A 178 12.83 7.26 16.35
CA ALA A 178 13.33 6.01 15.79
C ALA A 178 12.34 5.38 14.78
N ALA A 179 11.06 5.72 14.85
CA ALA A 179 10.06 5.31 13.87
C ALA A 179 10.37 5.80 12.47
N VAL A 180 11.02 6.95 12.26
CA VAL A 180 11.39 7.43 10.93
C VAL A 180 12.38 6.47 10.27
N ALA A 181 13.52 6.23 10.90
CA ALA A 181 14.54 5.34 10.37
C ALA A 181 14.00 3.91 10.15
N ARG A 182 13.17 3.43 11.08
CA ARG A 182 12.49 2.14 10.96
C ARG A 182 11.57 2.10 9.74
N SER A 183 10.82 3.16 9.50
CA SER A 183 9.87 3.26 8.38
C SER A 183 10.57 3.29 7.05
N VAL A 184 11.65 4.07 6.93
CA VAL A 184 12.46 4.13 5.71
C VAL A 184 13.00 2.74 5.36
N ARG A 185 13.59 2.02 6.33
CA ARG A 185 14.10 0.65 6.11
C ARG A 185 13.01 -0.36 5.76
N ALA A 186 11.83 -0.20 6.34
CA ALA A 186 10.68 -1.06 6.11
C ALA A 186 9.88 -0.67 4.86
N THR A 187 10.22 0.42 4.17
CA THR A 187 9.49 0.84 2.97
C THR A 187 10.00 0.02 1.78
N PRO A 188 9.16 -0.82 1.14
CA PRO A 188 9.59 -1.59 0.00
C PRO A 188 9.77 -0.68 -1.22
N ASP A 189 10.66 -1.07 -2.12
CA ASP A 189 10.58 -0.53 -3.47
C ASP A 189 9.23 -0.92 -4.07
N PRO A 190 8.52 0.02 -4.72
CA PRO A 190 9.02 1.33 -5.13
C PRO A 190 8.51 2.51 -4.27
N ALA A 191 7.84 2.24 -3.13
CA ALA A 191 7.31 3.26 -2.22
C ALA A 191 8.42 4.17 -1.63
N MET A 192 9.68 3.73 -1.70
CA MET A 192 10.87 4.55 -1.40
C MET A 192 10.93 5.86 -2.18
N THR A 193 10.30 5.93 -3.36
CA THR A 193 10.19 7.19 -4.14
C THR A 193 9.49 8.31 -3.36
N GLY A 194 8.53 7.98 -2.48
CA GLY A 194 7.88 8.96 -1.61
C GLY A 194 8.86 9.58 -0.61
N TRP A 195 9.72 8.76 0.01
CA TRP A 195 10.79 9.26 0.89
C TRP A 195 11.79 10.13 0.15
N TRP A 196 12.13 9.78 -1.11
CA TRP A 196 13.01 10.60 -1.92
C TRP A 196 12.41 11.93 -2.33
N GLN A 197 11.11 11.99 -2.58
CA GLN A 197 10.40 13.24 -2.82
C GLN A 197 10.41 14.13 -1.58
N ILE A 198 10.13 13.56 -0.40
CA ILE A 198 10.24 14.27 0.89
C ILE A 198 11.65 14.82 1.07
N LEU A 199 12.69 14.04 0.74
CA LEU A 199 14.08 14.50 0.85
C LEU A 199 14.39 15.65 -0.12
N ALA A 200 13.90 15.57 -1.36
CA ALA A 200 14.15 16.57 -2.40
C ALA A 200 13.54 17.95 -2.06
N ASP A 201 12.42 17.96 -1.35
CA ASP A 201 11.72 19.18 -0.94
C ASP A 201 12.32 19.83 0.32
N ARG A 202 13.39 19.25 0.89
CA ARG A 202 13.98 19.69 2.17
C ARG A 202 15.36 20.34 2.01
N PRO A 203 15.74 21.25 2.94
CA PRO A 203 17.09 21.82 2.96
C PRO A 203 18.17 20.76 3.13
N ALA A 204 19.36 20.98 2.54
CA ALA A 204 20.47 20.03 2.57
C ALA A 204 20.93 19.63 3.99
N HIS A 205 20.78 20.52 4.97
CA HIS A 205 21.18 20.32 6.36
C HIS A 205 20.02 19.95 7.30
N ASP A 206 18.88 19.56 6.73
CA ASP A 206 17.74 19.16 7.54
C ASP A 206 18.00 17.82 8.28
N PRO A 207 17.79 17.75 9.61
CA PRO A 207 18.04 16.54 10.41
C PRO A 207 17.23 15.33 9.95
N LEU A 208 15.97 15.53 9.56
CA LEU A 208 15.13 14.44 9.04
C LEU A 208 15.69 13.90 7.73
N GLY A 209 16.14 14.81 6.85
CA GLY A 209 16.79 14.45 5.59
C GLY A 209 18.06 13.62 5.79
N GLN A 210 18.83 13.87 6.85
CA GLN A 210 19.98 13.02 7.21
C GLN A 210 19.54 11.62 7.64
N VAL A 211 18.52 11.51 8.49
CA VAL A 211 17.97 10.22 8.95
C VAL A 211 17.44 9.39 7.79
N ILE A 212 16.72 10.00 6.84
CA ILE A 212 16.23 9.32 5.63
C ILE A 212 17.42 8.78 4.82
N ARG A 213 18.45 9.61 4.58
CA ARG A 213 19.63 9.20 3.82
C ARG A 213 20.40 8.06 4.48
N ASP A 214 20.53 8.09 5.80
CA ASP A 214 21.25 7.07 6.55
C ASP A 214 20.46 5.76 6.65
N ALA A 215 19.13 5.84 6.76
CA ALA A 215 18.27 4.67 6.85
C ALA A 215 18.04 3.97 5.50
N ALA A 216 18.20 4.68 4.38
CA ALA A 216 18.04 4.15 3.03
C ALA A 216 19.31 3.51 2.43
N ARG A 217 20.43 3.51 3.17
CA ARG A 217 21.68 2.82 2.82
C ARG A 217 21.66 1.37 3.27
#